data_AF-X0SDP5-F1
#
_entry.id   AF-X0SDP5-F1
#
_cell.length_a   1.000
_cell.length_b   1.000
_cell.length_c   1.000
_cell.angle_alpha   90.00
_cell.angle_beta   90.00
_cell.angle_gamma   90.00
#
_symmetry.space_group_name_H-M   'P 1'
#
loop_
_entity.id
_entity.type
_entity.pdbx_description
1 polymer ?
#
loop_
_entity_poly.entity_id
_entity_poly.type
_entity_poly.pdbx_seq_one_letter_code
_entity_poly.pdbx_strand_id
1 'polypeptide(L)'
;TIPIIVYVSPSGGRAASAGVFITLASNIAAMAPGTNIGAAHPVLMGGEEIDEELKAKMVNDAAAYIKTIAEKRGRNTQWAEKAVRESVSITEQEAIEIGVIEFIANDIDELIEIIDGVKVTTVSETRVLKTKGLEIISVKMSYKDLFLHSLTNPNIAYILLFLGIYGVLGEFSNPGSFFPGIVGGISLILAFVAFQSIPINYGGLLLIIFGIVLFVIEVYTPTFGLLTAGGVTSLILGSFMLPKATAPFLRISLVLIISMS
;
A
#
# COMPACT_ATOMS: atom_id res chain seq x y z
N THR A 1 -27.88 0.47 -12.77
CA THR A 1 -26.49 0.32 -12.27
C THR A 1 -25.54 0.94 -13.28
N ILE A 2 -24.47 1.60 -12.81
CA ILE A 2 -23.47 2.27 -13.68
C ILE A 2 -22.39 1.26 -14.08
N PRO A 3 -22.01 1.13 -15.37
CA PRO A 3 -20.87 0.33 -15.80
C PRO A 3 -19.55 0.79 -15.14
N ILE A 4 -18.74 -0.16 -14.68
CA ILE A 4 -17.43 0.11 -14.09
C ILE A 4 -16.32 -0.35 -15.03
N ILE A 5 -15.43 0.57 -15.39
CA ILE A 5 -14.26 0.30 -16.21
C ILE A 5 -13.04 0.32 -15.31
N VAL A 6 -12.18 -0.69 -15.44
CA VAL A 6 -10.87 -0.70 -14.78
C VAL A 6 -9.81 -0.51 -15.85
N TYR A 7 -9.02 0.55 -15.72
CA TYR A 7 -7.95 0.89 -16.64
C TYR A 7 -6.61 0.84 -15.90
N VAL A 8 -5.79 -0.16 -16.22
CA VAL A 8 -4.45 -0.33 -15.64
C VAL A 8 -3.52 0.68 -16.31
N SER A 9 -3.11 1.68 -15.55
CA SER A 9 -2.37 2.85 -16.04
C SER A 9 -1.57 3.49 -14.90
N PRO A 10 -0.66 4.44 -15.19
CA PRO A 10 -0.11 4.78 -16.51
C PRO A 10 0.81 3.66 -17.05
N SER A 11 1.49 3.90 -18.17
CA SER A 11 2.57 3.01 -18.64
C SER A 11 3.59 2.74 -17.51
N GLY A 12 4.03 1.49 -17.38
CA GLY A 12 4.81 0.99 -16.23
C GLY A 12 3.97 0.65 -14.99
N GLY A 13 2.67 0.94 -15.01
CA GLY A 13 1.70 0.53 -14.00
C GLY A 13 1.41 -0.97 -14.04
N ARG A 14 0.75 -1.47 -12.98
CA ARG A 14 0.38 -2.89 -12.90
C ARG A 14 -0.89 -3.13 -12.09
N ALA A 15 -1.62 -4.17 -12.47
CA ALA A 15 -2.71 -4.76 -11.68
C ALA A 15 -2.23 -6.09 -11.08
N ALA A 16 -1.57 -6.01 -9.92
CA ALA A 16 -1.04 -7.18 -9.22
C ALA A 16 -1.89 -7.54 -7.99
N SER A 17 -1.81 -8.80 -7.53
CA SER A 17 -2.51 -9.25 -6.31
C SER A 17 -4.03 -8.98 -6.40
N ALA A 18 -4.61 -8.29 -5.42
CA ALA A 18 -6.02 -7.87 -5.44
C ALA A 18 -6.42 -7.07 -6.69
N GLY A 19 -5.48 -6.38 -7.35
CA GLY A 19 -5.72 -5.66 -8.60
C GLY A 19 -6.23 -6.55 -9.72
N VAL A 20 -5.83 -7.83 -9.76
CA VAL A 20 -6.33 -8.79 -10.75
C VAL A 20 -7.82 -9.06 -10.54
N PHE A 21 -8.24 -9.31 -9.30
CA PHE A 21 -9.64 -9.55 -8.96
C PHE A 21 -10.53 -8.35 -9.31
N ILE A 22 -10.07 -7.14 -8.99
CA ILE A 22 -10.77 -5.89 -9.32
C ILE A 22 -10.92 -5.74 -10.84
N THR A 23 -9.82 -5.96 -11.57
CA THR A 23 -9.80 -5.86 -13.03
C THR A 23 -10.74 -6.88 -13.67
N LEU A 24 -10.67 -8.15 -13.24
CA LEU A 24 -11.52 -9.22 -13.77
C LEU A 24 -13.00 -9.09 -13.36
N ALA A 25 -13.32 -8.35 -12.29
CA ALA A 25 -14.71 -8.11 -11.87
C ALA A 25 -15.38 -6.93 -12.62
N SER A 26 -14.58 -6.06 -13.23
CA SER A 26 -15.04 -4.90 -13.98
C SER A 26 -15.97 -5.27 -15.13
N ASN A 27 -16.75 -4.30 -15.61
CA ASN A 27 -17.52 -4.47 -16.83
C ASN A 27 -16.64 -4.40 -18.09
N ILE A 28 -15.61 -3.55 -18.07
CA ILE A 28 -14.59 -3.42 -19.10
C ILE A 28 -13.24 -3.31 -18.39
N ALA A 29 -12.29 -4.11 -18.82
CA ALA A 29 -10.90 -4.11 -18.40
C ALA A 29 -10.07 -3.60 -19.58
N ALA A 30 -9.28 -2.57 -19.32
CA ALA A 30 -8.36 -1.99 -20.27
C ALA A 30 -6.97 -1.83 -19.64
N MET A 31 -5.94 -1.82 -20.49
CA MET A 31 -4.55 -1.65 -20.07
C MET A 31 -3.84 -0.62 -20.93
N ALA A 32 -2.92 0.15 -20.34
CA ALA A 32 -2.02 1.00 -21.09
C ALA A 32 -0.83 0.18 -21.64
N PRO A 33 -0.19 0.60 -22.74
CA PRO A 33 1.03 -0.05 -23.21
C PRO A 33 2.13 -0.07 -22.15
N GLY A 34 2.84 -1.20 -22.05
CA GLY A 34 3.87 -1.42 -21.04
C GLY A 34 3.33 -1.56 -19.62
N THR A 35 2.12 -2.11 -19.47
CA THR A 35 1.55 -2.45 -18.15
C THR A 35 1.36 -3.95 -17.99
N ASN A 36 1.30 -4.41 -16.74
CA ASN A 36 1.30 -5.84 -16.43
C ASN A 36 0.09 -6.20 -15.55
N ILE A 37 -0.44 -7.41 -15.70
CA ILE A 37 -1.49 -7.97 -14.85
C ILE A 37 -1.11 -9.38 -14.39
N GLY A 38 -1.40 -9.73 -13.12
CA GLY A 38 -1.16 -11.08 -12.59
C GLY A 38 -0.61 -11.10 -11.16
N ALA A 39 0.23 -12.09 -10.83
CA ALA A 39 0.83 -12.26 -9.50
C ALA A 39 -0.23 -12.17 -8.37
N ALA A 40 -1.28 -12.98 -8.49
CA ALA A 40 -2.46 -12.97 -7.61
C ALA A 40 -2.40 -14.01 -6.48
N HIS A 41 -1.23 -14.59 -6.23
CA HIS A 41 -1.06 -15.60 -5.18
C HIS A 41 -1.28 -14.99 -3.79
N PRO A 42 -2.12 -15.59 -2.95
CA PRO A 42 -2.39 -15.07 -1.61
C PRO A 42 -1.16 -15.25 -0.71
N VAL A 43 -0.83 -14.20 0.03
CA VAL A 43 0.23 -14.19 1.03
C VAL A 43 -0.28 -13.49 2.29
N LEU A 44 0.09 -13.97 3.48
CA LEU A 44 -0.20 -13.24 4.72
C LEU A 44 0.79 -12.09 4.89
N MET A 45 0.27 -10.93 5.26
CA MET A 45 1.10 -9.81 5.69
C MET A 45 1.65 -10.11 7.09
N GLY A 46 2.97 -10.07 7.25
CA GLY A 46 3.61 -10.28 8.56
C GLY A 46 4.80 -11.23 8.55
N GLY A 47 5.00 -12.00 7.47
CA GLY A 47 6.16 -12.88 7.31
C GLY A 47 6.17 -14.10 8.22
N GLU A 48 5.05 -14.42 8.87
CA GLU A 48 4.91 -15.67 9.62
C GLU A 48 4.84 -16.85 8.65
N GLU A 49 5.58 -17.91 8.95
CA GLU A 49 5.49 -19.17 8.21
C GLU A 49 4.11 -19.78 8.45
N ILE A 50 3.41 -20.00 7.35
CA ILE A 50 2.07 -20.58 7.35
C ILE A 50 2.22 -22.08 7.14
N ASP A 51 1.44 -22.87 7.88
CA ASP A 51 1.29 -24.28 7.57
C ASP A 51 0.84 -24.48 6.10
N GLU A 52 1.46 -25.45 5.42
CA GLU A 52 1.23 -25.72 4.00
C GLU A 52 -0.22 -26.13 3.73
N GLU A 53 -0.91 -26.76 4.69
CA GLU A 53 -2.33 -27.10 4.55
C GLU A 53 -3.20 -25.83 4.49
N LEU A 54 -2.94 -24.86 5.38
CA LEU A 54 -3.68 -23.59 5.40
C LEU A 54 -3.40 -22.77 4.13
N LYS A 55 -2.14 -22.72 3.68
CA LYS A 55 -1.77 -22.08 2.42
C LYS A 55 -2.48 -22.70 1.23
N ALA A 56 -2.53 -24.03 1.15
CA ALA A 56 -3.25 -24.74 0.10
C ALA A 56 -4.76 -24.42 0.13
N LYS A 57 -5.38 -24.35 1.31
CA LYS A 57 -6.79 -23.94 1.46
C LYS A 57 -7.03 -22.52 0.93
N MET A 58 -6.18 -21.57 1.29
CA MET A 58 -6.28 -20.17 0.82
C MET A 58 -6.12 -20.07 -0.70
N VAL A 59 -5.14 -20.77 -1.27
CA VAL A 59 -4.92 -20.79 -2.73
C VAL A 59 -6.10 -21.41 -3.46
N ASN A 60 -6.65 -22.51 -2.95
CA ASN A 60 -7.80 -23.17 -3.55
C ASN A 60 -9.05 -22.30 -3.52
N ASP A 61 -9.32 -21.62 -2.40
CA ASP A 61 -10.44 -20.70 -2.26
C ASP A 61 -10.30 -19.49 -3.21
N ALA A 62 -9.13 -18.83 -3.21
CA ALA A 62 -8.86 -17.71 -4.09
C ALA A 62 -8.92 -18.11 -5.59
N ALA A 63 -8.45 -19.30 -5.94
CA ALA A 63 -8.52 -19.82 -7.31
C ALA A 63 -9.97 -20.13 -7.74
N ALA A 64 -10.80 -20.66 -6.84
CA ALA A 64 -12.23 -20.84 -7.12
C ALA A 64 -12.92 -19.48 -7.30
N TYR A 65 -12.65 -18.53 -6.41
CA TYR A 65 -13.26 -17.21 -6.45
C TYR A 65 -12.92 -16.43 -7.73
N ILE A 66 -11.63 -16.40 -8.12
CA ILE A 66 -11.20 -15.66 -9.31
C ILE A 66 -11.78 -16.27 -10.60
N LYS A 67 -11.95 -17.60 -10.64
CA LYS A 67 -12.60 -18.28 -11.77
C LYS A 67 -14.05 -17.86 -11.91
N THR A 68 -14.81 -17.83 -10.82
CA THR A 68 -16.20 -17.38 -10.84
C THR A 68 -16.33 -15.93 -11.31
N ILE A 69 -15.40 -15.06 -10.90
CA ILE A 69 -15.35 -13.67 -11.38
C ILE A 69 -15.09 -13.62 -12.89
N ALA A 70 -14.06 -14.32 -13.36
CA ALA A 70 -13.68 -14.35 -14.77
C ALA A 70 -14.81 -14.92 -15.65
N GLU A 71 -15.42 -16.04 -15.23
CA GLU A 71 -16.52 -16.69 -15.93
C GLU A 71 -17.74 -15.76 -16.06
N LYS A 72 -18.12 -15.08 -14.98
CA LYS A 72 -19.24 -14.13 -14.98
C LYS A 72 -19.03 -12.96 -15.95
N ARG A 73 -17.77 -12.64 -16.28
CA ARG A 73 -17.41 -11.57 -17.22
C ARG A 73 -16.98 -12.09 -18.60
N GLY A 74 -16.99 -13.42 -18.82
CA GLY A 74 -16.57 -14.02 -20.09
C GLY A 74 -15.06 -13.90 -20.36
N ARG A 75 -14.25 -13.78 -19.30
CA ARG A 75 -12.78 -13.65 -19.37
C ARG A 75 -12.11 -15.01 -19.18
N ASN A 76 -10.83 -15.09 -19.53
CA ASN A 76 -10.05 -16.32 -19.46
C ASN A 76 -9.92 -16.87 -18.03
N THR A 77 -10.74 -17.88 -17.71
CA THR A 77 -10.78 -18.54 -16.40
C THR A 77 -9.53 -19.37 -16.12
N GLN A 78 -8.94 -19.98 -17.15
CA GLN A 78 -7.73 -20.79 -17.02
C GLN A 78 -6.54 -19.92 -16.63
N TRP A 79 -6.35 -18.78 -17.29
CA TRP A 79 -5.32 -17.82 -16.92
C TRP A 79 -5.59 -17.24 -15.53
N ALA A 80 -6.84 -16.89 -15.21
CA ALA A 80 -7.19 -16.35 -13.89
C ALA A 80 -6.79 -17.32 -12.75
N GLU A 81 -7.05 -18.61 -12.92
CA GLU A 81 -6.61 -19.63 -11.96
C GLU A 81 -5.08 -19.71 -11.86
N LYS A 82 -4.37 -19.69 -13.00
CA LYS A 82 -2.89 -19.67 -13.01
C LYS A 82 -2.33 -18.43 -12.32
N ALA A 83 -2.95 -17.27 -12.48
CA ALA A 83 -2.50 -16.03 -11.84
C ALA A 83 -2.49 -16.16 -10.31
N VAL A 84 -3.42 -16.94 -9.74
CA VAL A 84 -3.48 -17.25 -8.31
C VAL A 84 -2.53 -18.39 -7.94
N ARG A 85 -2.57 -19.53 -8.65
CA ARG A 85 -1.81 -20.73 -8.26
C ARG A 85 -0.32 -20.63 -8.54
N GLU A 86 0.04 -20.10 -9.69
CA GLU A 86 1.40 -20.10 -10.24
C GLU A 86 2.03 -18.70 -10.22
N SER A 87 1.30 -17.68 -9.76
CA SER A 87 1.74 -16.28 -9.75
C SER A 87 2.10 -15.73 -11.14
N VAL A 88 1.53 -16.29 -12.22
CA VAL A 88 1.84 -15.80 -13.57
C VAL A 88 1.46 -14.32 -13.70
N SER A 89 2.29 -13.59 -14.45
CA SER A 89 2.03 -12.20 -14.83
C SER A 89 2.28 -12.07 -16.32
N ILE A 90 1.41 -11.31 -16.97
CA ILE A 90 1.45 -11.10 -18.42
C ILE A 90 1.38 -9.60 -18.74
N THR A 91 1.87 -9.26 -19.92
CA THR A 91 1.81 -7.92 -20.52
C THR A 91 0.41 -7.61 -21.03
N GLU A 92 0.16 -6.35 -21.40
CA GLU A 92 -1.10 -5.94 -22.01
C GLU A 92 -1.40 -6.68 -23.33
N GLN A 93 -0.37 -6.99 -24.13
CA GLN A 93 -0.51 -7.68 -25.42
C GLN A 93 -0.93 -9.14 -25.24
N GLU A 94 -0.26 -9.85 -24.34
CA GLU A 94 -0.65 -11.21 -24.00
C GLU A 94 -2.05 -11.24 -23.36
N ALA A 95 -2.39 -10.23 -22.55
CA ALA A 95 -3.68 -10.15 -21.88
C ALA A 95 -4.84 -9.96 -22.86
N ILE A 96 -4.69 -9.13 -23.90
CA ILE A 96 -5.73 -8.98 -24.92
C ILE A 96 -5.84 -10.23 -25.79
N GLU A 97 -4.72 -10.85 -26.17
CA GLU A 97 -4.69 -12.04 -27.03
C GLU A 97 -5.44 -13.23 -26.41
N ILE A 98 -5.25 -13.46 -25.10
CA ILE A 98 -5.87 -14.59 -24.42
C ILE A 98 -7.23 -14.23 -23.78
N GLY A 99 -7.74 -13.01 -23.96
CA GLY A 99 -9.05 -12.59 -23.46
C GLY A 99 -9.13 -12.36 -21.94
N VAL A 100 -8.08 -11.76 -21.36
CA VAL A 100 -8.06 -11.28 -19.96
C VAL A 100 -8.58 -9.85 -19.86
N ILE A 101 -8.33 -9.04 -20.90
CA ILE A 101 -8.81 -7.67 -21.04
C ILE A 101 -9.50 -7.51 -22.39
N GLU A 102 -10.26 -6.42 -22.55
CA GLU A 102 -10.96 -6.15 -23.80
C GLU A 102 -10.25 -5.10 -24.66
N PHE A 103 -9.50 -4.17 -24.06
CA PHE A 103 -8.90 -3.05 -24.80
C PHE A 103 -7.50 -2.66 -24.32
N ILE A 104 -6.71 -2.12 -25.23
CA ILE A 104 -5.47 -1.41 -24.94
C ILE A 104 -5.66 0.04 -25.39
N ALA A 105 -5.30 1.00 -24.53
CA ALA A 105 -5.42 2.43 -24.82
C ALA A 105 -4.25 3.18 -24.15
N ASN A 106 -3.68 4.18 -24.82
CA ASN A 106 -2.54 4.96 -24.31
C ASN A 106 -2.93 5.90 -23.16
N ASP A 107 -4.16 6.41 -23.20
CA ASP A 107 -4.71 7.29 -22.18
C ASP A 107 -6.24 7.16 -22.05
N ILE A 108 -6.83 7.99 -21.18
CA ILE A 108 -8.27 7.99 -20.90
C ILE A 108 -9.07 8.51 -22.11
N ASP A 109 -8.53 9.46 -22.87
CA ASP A 109 -9.23 10.06 -24.00
C ASP A 109 -9.40 9.02 -25.12
N GLU A 110 -8.33 8.31 -25.47
CA GLU A 110 -8.36 7.18 -26.41
C GLU A 110 -9.28 6.05 -25.90
N LEU A 111 -9.21 5.72 -24.60
CA LEU A 111 -10.07 4.68 -24.04
C LEU A 111 -11.55 5.01 -24.21
N ILE A 112 -11.95 6.26 -23.96
CA ILE A 112 -13.34 6.74 -24.09
C ILE A 112 -13.81 6.68 -25.54
N GLU A 113 -12.93 6.92 -26.51
CA GLU A 113 -13.23 6.77 -27.94
C GLU A 113 -13.43 5.29 -28.33
N ILE A 114 -12.53 4.40 -27.88
CA ILE A 114 -12.56 2.98 -28.23
C ILE A 114 -13.80 2.28 -27.67
N ILE A 115 -14.21 2.62 -26.45
CA ILE A 115 -15.36 1.96 -25.78
C ILE A 115 -16.72 2.50 -26.24
N ASP A 116 -16.76 3.54 -27.07
CA ASP A 116 -18.01 4.10 -27.58
C ASP A 116 -18.74 3.04 -28.42
N GLY A 117 -20.04 2.85 -28.16
CA GLY A 117 -20.85 1.83 -28.83
C GLY A 117 -20.69 0.40 -28.27
N VAL A 118 -19.78 0.16 -27.32
CA VAL A 118 -19.62 -1.16 -26.70
C VAL A 118 -20.86 -1.53 -25.86
N LYS A 119 -21.32 -2.78 -26.02
CA LYS A 119 -22.40 -3.35 -25.20
C LYS A 119 -21.85 -3.92 -23.91
N VAL A 120 -22.37 -3.43 -22.79
CA VAL A 120 -21.98 -3.87 -21.45
C VAL A 120 -23.18 -4.43 -20.69
N THR A 121 -23.03 -5.64 -20.17
CA THR A 121 -24.02 -6.26 -19.27
C THR A 121 -23.80 -5.78 -17.84
N THR A 122 -24.76 -5.03 -17.31
CA THR A 122 -24.83 -4.66 -15.89
C THR A 122 -25.69 -5.67 -15.12
N VAL A 123 -25.79 -5.52 -13.80
CA VAL A 123 -26.64 -6.39 -12.96
C VAL A 123 -28.11 -6.36 -13.39
N SER A 124 -28.57 -5.26 -13.95
CA SER A 124 -30.00 -5.03 -14.23
C SER A 124 -30.35 -5.12 -15.72
N GLU A 125 -29.42 -4.79 -16.61
CA GLU A 125 -29.66 -4.71 -18.05
C GLU A 125 -28.37 -4.60 -18.86
N THR A 126 -28.46 -4.90 -20.16
CA THR A 126 -27.40 -4.63 -21.13
C THR A 126 -27.54 -3.21 -21.67
N ARG A 127 -26.49 -2.39 -21.53
CA ARG A 127 -26.43 -1.00 -22.01
C ARG A 127 -25.39 -0.85 -23.10
N VAL A 128 -25.68 -0.02 -24.09
CA VAL A 128 -24.68 0.44 -25.07
C VAL A 128 -24.03 1.70 -24.51
N LEU A 129 -22.70 1.70 -24.41
CA LEU A 129 -21.95 2.88 -23.98
C LEU A 129 -22.04 3.97 -25.06
N LYS A 130 -22.29 5.20 -24.62
CA LYS A 130 -22.26 6.41 -25.46
C LYS A 130 -21.34 7.39 -24.76
N THR A 131 -20.06 7.25 -25.03
CA THR A 131 -18.97 7.93 -24.33
C THR A 131 -18.42 9.11 -25.12
N LYS A 132 -18.66 9.16 -26.43
CA LYS A 132 -18.20 10.24 -27.29
C LYS A 132 -18.80 11.59 -26.90
N GLY A 133 -17.93 12.59 -26.69
CA GLY A 133 -18.32 13.96 -26.37
C GLY A 133 -18.87 14.15 -24.95
N LEU A 134 -18.72 13.16 -24.06
CA LEU A 134 -19.03 13.32 -22.65
C LEU A 134 -17.93 14.12 -21.93
N GLU A 135 -18.36 14.88 -20.93
CA GLU A 135 -17.44 15.56 -20.01
C GLU A 135 -16.79 14.56 -19.05
N ILE A 136 -15.47 14.58 -18.98
CA ILE A 136 -14.69 13.74 -18.05
C ILE A 136 -14.58 14.46 -16.71
N ILE A 137 -15.33 13.98 -15.72
CA ILE A 137 -15.27 14.53 -14.36
C ILE A 137 -14.24 13.73 -13.56
N SER A 138 -13.07 14.32 -13.34
CA SER A 138 -12.03 13.72 -12.50
C SER A 138 -12.39 13.81 -11.01
N VAL A 139 -12.58 12.67 -10.36
CA VAL A 139 -12.77 12.58 -8.92
C VAL A 139 -11.40 12.43 -8.25
N LYS A 140 -10.90 13.52 -7.68
CA LYS A 140 -9.63 13.52 -6.92
C LYS A 140 -9.87 12.99 -5.51
N MET A 141 -8.82 12.47 -4.88
CA MET A 141 -8.82 12.14 -3.46
C MET A 141 -9.22 13.36 -2.63
N SER A 142 -10.08 13.16 -1.63
CA SER A 142 -10.42 14.23 -0.70
C SER A 142 -9.23 14.57 0.20
N TYR A 143 -9.23 15.73 0.87
CA TYR A 143 -8.19 16.07 1.86
C TYR A 143 -8.07 15.01 2.95
N LYS A 144 -9.19 14.40 3.36
CA LYS A 144 -9.21 13.30 4.31
C LYS A 144 -8.48 12.08 3.76
N ASP A 145 -8.78 11.68 2.52
CA ASP A 145 -8.16 10.50 1.91
C ASP A 145 -6.67 10.74 1.65
N LEU A 146 -6.30 11.95 1.23
CA LEU A 146 -4.90 12.36 1.08
C LEU A 146 -4.15 12.25 2.40
N PHE A 147 -4.73 12.75 3.50
CA PHE A 147 -4.15 12.65 4.83
C PHE A 147 -3.99 11.19 5.29
N LEU A 148 -5.04 10.38 5.16
CA LEU A 148 -5.00 8.96 5.53
C LEU A 148 -3.99 8.17 4.68
N HIS A 149 -3.92 8.46 3.38
CA HIS A 149 -2.94 7.87 2.48
C HIS A 149 -1.51 8.27 2.84
N SER A 150 -1.29 9.52 3.25
CA SER A 150 0.02 9.96 3.77
C SER A 150 0.44 9.18 5.02
N LEU A 151 -0.49 8.82 5.91
CA LEU A 151 -0.17 8.00 7.08
C LEU A 151 0.26 6.56 6.73
N THR A 152 -0.06 6.07 5.53
CA THR A 152 0.43 4.76 5.07
C THR A 152 1.90 4.79 4.62
N ASN A 153 2.53 5.98 4.54
CA ASN A 153 3.95 6.09 4.21
C ASN A 153 4.85 5.89 5.45
N PRO A 154 5.73 4.87 5.47
CA PRO A 154 6.61 4.59 6.61
C PRO A 154 7.50 5.77 7.01
N ASN A 155 7.94 6.59 6.06
CA ASN A 155 8.77 7.77 6.35
C ASN A 155 7.96 8.83 7.11
N ILE A 156 6.70 9.04 6.74
CA ILE A 156 5.82 9.99 7.42
C ILE A 156 5.52 9.48 8.84
N ALA A 157 5.22 8.19 8.98
CA ALA A 157 5.03 7.55 10.29
C ALA A 157 6.26 7.73 11.21
N TYR A 158 7.46 7.55 10.65
CA TYR A 158 8.72 7.72 11.37
C TYR A 158 9.00 9.18 11.77
N ILE A 159 8.74 10.15 10.88
CA ILE A 159 8.83 11.58 11.21
C ILE A 159 7.88 11.93 12.34
N LEU A 160 6.64 11.44 12.29
CA LEU A 160 5.64 11.66 13.33
C LEU A 160 6.07 11.05 14.68
N LEU A 161 6.71 9.87 14.65
CA LEU A 161 7.27 9.25 15.85
C LEU A 161 8.32 10.15 16.49
N PHE A 162 9.31 10.62 15.73
CA PHE A 162 10.40 11.47 16.24
C PHE A 162 9.94 12.87 16.64
N LEU A 163 9.07 13.50 15.84
CA LEU A 163 8.41 14.75 16.22
C LEU A 163 7.62 14.58 17.52
N GLY A 164 6.98 13.43 17.68
CA GLY A 164 6.31 13.01 18.88
C GLY A 164 7.21 12.95 20.11
N ILE A 165 8.29 12.18 19.98
CA ILE A 165 9.32 12.02 21.02
C ILE A 165 9.93 13.37 21.40
N TYR A 166 10.40 14.15 20.41
CA TYR A 166 11.05 15.44 20.67
C TYR A 166 10.09 16.48 21.24
N GLY A 167 8.82 16.49 20.82
CA GLY A 167 7.80 17.36 21.41
C GLY A 167 7.57 17.05 22.89
N VAL A 168 7.45 15.77 23.24
CA VAL A 168 7.33 15.34 24.64
C VAL A 168 8.57 15.72 25.45
N LEU A 169 9.78 15.44 24.93
CA LEU A 169 11.04 15.83 25.58
C LEU A 169 11.14 17.35 25.76
N GLY A 170 10.73 18.13 24.75
CA GLY A 170 10.73 19.58 24.80
C GLY A 170 9.83 20.15 25.91
N GLU A 171 8.67 19.53 26.16
CA GLU A 171 7.80 19.88 27.30
C GLU A 171 8.46 19.54 28.64
N PHE A 172 9.13 18.39 28.75
CA PHE A 172 9.86 18.03 29.97
C PHE A 172 11.04 18.97 30.25
N SER A 173 11.74 19.43 29.21
CA SER A 173 12.84 20.37 29.35
C SER A 173 12.38 21.79 29.64
N ASN A 174 11.21 22.20 29.15
CA ASN A 174 10.62 23.52 29.40
C ASN A 174 9.18 23.37 29.89
N PRO A 175 8.99 22.97 31.17
CA PRO A 175 7.65 22.74 31.71
C PRO A 175 6.78 24.00 31.61
N GLY A 176 5.56 23.84 31.08
CA GLY A 176 4.56 24.92 31.01
C GLY A 176 4.50 25.65 29.66
N SER A 177 5.29 25.22 28.67
CA SER A 177 5.14 25.67 27.28
C SER A 177 3.84 25.14 26.66
N PHE A 178 3.40 23.93 27.05
CA PHE A 178 2.26 23.13 26.57
C PHE A 178 2.27 22.82 25.07
N PHE A 179 2.71 23.74 24.22
CA PHE A 179 2.81 23.62 22.78
C PHE A 179 3.65 22.41 22.33
N PRO A 180 4.91 22.22 22.77
CA PRO A 180 5.71 21.07 22.34
C PRO A 180 5.10 19.75 22.84
N GLY A 181 4.51 19.73 24.04
CA GLY A 181 3.82 18.56 24.57
C GLY A 181 2.58 18.16 23.78
N ILE A 182 1.73 19.12 23.38
CA ILE A 182 0.52 18.85 22.58
C ILE A 182 0.88 18.39 21.18
N VAL A 183 1.81 19.08 20.51
CA VAL A 183 2.29 18.69 19.17
C VAL A 183 2.93 17.30 19.24
N GLY A 184 3.75 17.05 20.25
CA GLY A 184 4.37 15.75 20.49
C GLY A 184 3.34 14.64 20.71
N GLY A 185 2.37 14.86 21.60
CA GLY A 185 1.31 13.90 21.90
C GLY A 185 0.47 13.53 20.68
N ILE A 186 0.02 14.53 19.91
CA ILE A 186 -0.73 14.29 18.67
C ILE A 186 0.13 13.52 17.65
N SER A 187 1.39 13.91 17.49
CA SER A 187 2.29 13.23 16.54
C SER A 187 2.53 11.77 16.92
N LEU A 188 2.69 11.46 18.21
CA LEU A 188 2.81 10.08 18.69
C LEU A 188 1.54 9.27 18.40
N ILE A 189 0.35 9.82 18.68
CA ILE A 189 -0.91 9.13 18.39
C ILE A 189 -1.02 8.82 16.90
N LEU A 190 -0.71 9.79 16.03
CA LEU A 190 -0.73 9.59 14.58
C LEU A 190 0.32 8.57 14.11
N ALA A 191 1.51 8.56 14.71
CA ALA A 191 2.53 7.55 14.42
C ALA A 191 2.05 6.14 14.77
N PHE A 192 1.40 5.96 15.93
CA PHE A 192 0.83 4.67 16.30
C PHE A 192 -0.33 4.23 15.38
N VAL A 193 -1.18 5.16 14.95
CA VAL A 193 -2.22 4.88 13.94
C VAL A 193 -1.59 4.42 12.63
N ALA A 194 -0.50 5.06 12.19
CA ALA A 194 0.24 4.63 11.01
C ALA A 194 0.85 3.22 11.17
N PHE A 195 1.41 2.92 12.34
CA PHE A 195 1.96 1.59 12.65
C PHE A 195 0.90 0.48 12.74
N GLN A 196 -0.37 0.79 12.93
CA GLN A 196 -1.43 -0.22 12.81
C GLN A 196 -1.56 -0.73 11.36
N SER A 197 -1.27 0.13 10.38
CA SER A 197 -1.36 -0.21 8.96
C SER A 197 -0.05 -0.78 8.39
N ILE A 198 1.07 -0.60 9.09
CA ILE A 198 2.41 -1.01 8.64
C ILE A 198 2.93 -2.08 9.59
N PRO A 199 3.35 -3.27 9.10
CA PRO A 199 3.90 -4.30 9.97
C PRO A 199 5.21 -3.80 10.59
N ILE A 200 5.22 -3.57 11.90
CA ILE A 200 6.40 -3.13 12.66
C ILE A 200 7.01 -4.25 13.49
N ASN A 201 8.31 -4.13 13.77
CA ASN A 201 9.02 -4.95 14.73
C ASN A 201 9.01 -4.27 16.10
N TYR A 202 8.33 -4.89 17.06
CA TYR A 202 8.28 -4.39 18.44
C TYR A 202 9.66 -4.33 19.10
N GLY A 203 10.61 -5.19 18.71
CA GLY A 203 11.99 -5.11 19.19
C GLY A 203 12.68 -3.82 18.76
N GLY A 204 12.44 -3.38 17.52
CA GLY A 204 12.96 -2.11 17.00
C GLY A 204 12.36 -0.91 17.75
N LEU A 205 11.04 -0.94 17.99
CA LEU A 205 10.36 0.10 18.77
C LEU A 205 10.87 0.17 20.22
N LEU A 206 11.07 -0.96 20.88
CA LEU A 206 11.62 -1.01 22.24
C LEU A 206 13.04 -0.46 22.31
N LEU A 207 13.89 -0.74 21.31
CA LEU A 207 15.23 -0.16 21.23
C LEU A 207 15.20 1.36 21.06
N ILE A 208 14.26 1.89 20.28
CA ILE A 208 14.07 3.35 20.14
C ILE A 208 13.69 3.95 21.50
N ILE A 209 12.70 3.38 22.18
CA ILE A 209 12.28 3.82 23.51
C ILE A 209 13.44 3.75 24.50
N PHE A 210 14.20 2.66 24.48
CA PHE A 210 15.37 2.50 25.34
C PHE A 210 16.43 3.57 25.08
N GLY A 211 16.72 3.89 23.81
CA GLY A 211 17.66 4.95 23.46
C GLY A 211 17.25 6.32 24.01
N ILE A 212 15.96 6.64 23.95
CA ILE A 212 15.40 7.87 24.54
C ILE A 212 15.58 7.89 26.05
N VAL A 213 15.29 6.77 26.73
CA VAL A 213 15.49 6.65 28.18
C VAL A 213 16.95 6.88 28.55
N LEU A 214 17.91 6.35 27.79
CA LEU A 214 19.34 6.60 28.03
C LEU A 214 19.70 8.08 27.90
N PHE A 215 19.15 8.79 26.91
CA PHE A 215 19.36 10.24 26.79
C PHE A 215 18.77 11.01 27.97
N VAL A 216 17.56 10.65 28.42
CA VAL A 216 16.96 11.28 29.60
C VAL A 216 17.83 11.06 30.83
N ILE A 217 18.34 9.83 31.03
CA ILE A 217 19.23 9.53 32.15
C ILE A 217 20.53 10.34 32.07
N GLU A 218 21.17 10.46 30.89
CA GLU A 218 22.39 11.26 30.71
C GLU A 218 22.19 12.72 31.15
N VAL A 219 21.02 13.31 30.86
CA VAL A 219 20.71 14.69 31.26
C VAL A 219 20.73 14.87 32.78
N TYR A 220 20.25 13.89 33.53
CA TYR A 220 20.21 13.94 35.01
C TYR A 220 21.49 13.41 35.67
N THR A 221 22.16 12.45 35.02
CA THR A 221 23.41 11.84 35.49
C THR A 221 24.44 11.88 34.35
N PRO A 222 25.17 12.99 34.17
CA PRO A 222 26.13 13.11 33.09
C PRO A 222 27.23 12.05 33.21
N THR A 223 27.26 11.08 32.28
CA THR A 223 28.24 9.98 32.27
C THR A 223 29.40 10.23 31.28
N PHE A 224 29.62 11.48 30.89
CA PHE A 224 30.60 11.88 29.87
C PHE A 224 30.34 11.23 28.50
N GLY A 225 29.07 11.08 28.13
CA GLY A 225 28.65 10.65 26.80
C GLY A 225 28.56 9.13 26.59
N LEU A 226 28.78 8.31 27.62
CA LEU A 226 28.63 6.86 27.51
C LEU A 226 27.16 6.47 27.24
N LEU A 227 26.23 7.02 28.02
CA LEU A 227 24.79 6.80 27.80
C LEU A 227 24.32 7.41 26.48
N THR A 228 24.89 8.53 26.06
CA THR A 228 24.61 9.15 24.75
C THR A 228 25.01 8.22 23.61
N ALA A 229 26.22 7.63 23.65
CA ALA A 229 26.67 6.68 22.64
C ALA A 229 25.77 5.43 22.59
N GLY A 230 25.37 4.92 23.76
CA GLY A 230 24.40 3.82 23.87
C GLY A 230 23.01 4.20 23.32
N GLY A 231 22.57 5.44 23.56
CA GLY A 231 21.30 5.99 23.08
C GLY A 231 21.26 6.08 21.56
N VAL A 232 22.28 6.71 20.95
CA VAL A 232 22.42 6.81 19.49
C VAL A 232 22.49 5.42 18.85
N THR A 233 23.28 4.50 19.42
CA THR A 233 23.38 3.13 18.92
C THR A 233 22.03 2.42 18.96
N SER A 234 21.29 2.58 20.06
CA SER A 234 19.95 1.99 20.23
C SER A 234 18.94 2.59 19.26
N LEU A 235 18.98 3.90 19.01
CA LEU A 235 18.13 4.55 18.01
C LEU A 235 18.41 4.04 16.60
N ILE A 236 19.67 3.97 16.19
CA ILE A 236 20.05 3.50 14.84
C ILE A 236 19.61 2.06 14.64
N LEU A 237 19.94 1.16 15.59
CA LEU A 237 19.57 -0.25 15.51
C LEU A 237 18.05 -0.43 15.57
N GLY A 238 17.39 0.26 16.48
CA GLY A 238 15.94 0.21 16.64
C GLY A 238 15.21 0.68 15.39
N SER A 239 15.66 1.77 14.78
CA SER A 239 15.08 2.35 13.57
C SER A 239 15.32 1.51 12.33
N PHE A 240 16.47 0.84 12.23
CA PHE A 240 16.72 -0.14 11.18
C PHE A 240 15.83 -1.38 11.32
N MET A 241 15.59 -1.83 12.56
CA MET A 241 14.74 -2.99 12.84
C MET A 241 13.24 -2.68 12.78
N LEU A 242 12.84 -1.41 12.95
CA LEU A 242 11.44 -1.00 13.12
C LEU A 242 10.51 -1.48 11.99
N PRO A 243 10.83 -1.37 10.69
CA PRO A 243 9.97 -1.87 9.63
C PRO A 243 10.17 -3.38 9.44
N LYS A 244 9.11 -4.18 9.55
CA LYS A 244 9.13 -5.57 9.02
C LYS A 244 8.95 -5.51 7.50
N ALA A 245 9.94 -4.97 6.79
CA ALA A 245 9.80 -4.70 5.36
C ALA A 245 9.99 -5.98 4.52
N THR A 246 8.87 -6.61 4.14
CA THR A 246 8.86 -7.67 3.11
C THR A 246 8.97 -7.08 1.69
N ALA A 247 8.64 -5.80 1.51
CA ALA A 247 8.68 -5.11 0.23
C ALA A 247 9.50 -3.79 0.28
N PRO A 248 10.23 -3.41 -0.79
CA PRO A 248 11.11 -2.23 -0.80
C PRO A 248 10.41 -0.90 -0.47
N PHE A 249 9.14 -0.74 -0.84
CA PHE A 249 8.36 0.50 -0.61
C PHE A 249 7.93 0.69 0.85
N LEU A 250 8.04 -0.35 1.69
CA LEU A 250 7.76 -0.28 3.13
C LEU A 250 9.00 0.07 3.96
N ARG A 251 10.16 0.30 3.32
CA ARG A 251 11.41 0.65 4.01
C ARG A 251 11.44 2.13 4.37
N ILE A 252 12.00 2.44 5.53
CA ILE A 252 12.32 3.80 5.93
C ILE A 252 13.63 4.21 5.23
N SER A 253 13.70 5.45 4.76
CA SER A 253 14.91 6.00 4.14
C SER A 253 16.06 6.02 5.13
N LEU A 254 17.22 5.51 4.70
CA LEU A 254 18.44 5.50 5.52
C LEU A 254 18.89 6.92 5.88
N VAL A 255 18.72 7.88 4.97
CA VAL A 255 18.99 9.31 5.22
C VAL A 255 18.11 9.83 6.35
N LEU A 256 16.84 9.43 6.37
CA LEU A 256 15.90 9.82 7.41
C LEU A 256 16.30 9.23 8.77
N ILE A 257 16.68 7.94 8.81
CA ILE A 257 17.17 7.28 10.02
C ILE A 257 18.37 8.03 10.59
N ILE A 258 19.38 8.32 9.77
CA ILE A 258 20.60 9.02 10.19
C ILE A 258 20.29 10.45 10.63
N SER A 259 19.38 11.15 9.94
CA SER A 259 19.05 12.55 10.27
C SER A 259 18.29 12.70 11.59
N MET A 260 17.55 11.68 12.01
CA MET A 260 16.70 11.70 13.20
C MET A 260 17.31 10.96 14.41
N SER A 261 18.42 10.24 14.24
CA SER A 261 19.11 9.52 15.33
C SER A 261 20.26 10.34 15.88
#